data_AF-A0A844MPE2-F1
#
_entry.id   AF-A0A844MPE2-F1
#
_cell.length_a   1.000
_cell.length_b   1.000
_cell.length_c   1.000
_cell.angle_alpha   90.00
_cell.angle_beta   90.00
_cell.angle_gamma   90.00
#
_symmetry.space_group_name_H-M   'P 1'
#
loop_
_entity.id
_entity.type
_entity.pdbx_description
1 polymer ?
#
loop_
_entity_poly.entity_id
_entity_poly.type
_entity_poly.pdbx_seq_one_letter_code
_entity_poly.pdbx_strand_id
1 'polypeptide(L)' 'MFETVGLLIGLQDGRVVIEDAQTGEQLLTSQELEQRVSQAEQQVSQAEQRASQAEQRAAKLAEVLRSQGINPDEI' A
#
# COMPACT_ATOMS: atom_id res chain seq x y z
N MET A 1 -2.65 9.96 -34.34
CA MET A 1 -4.11 9.97 -34.55
C MET A 1 -4.72 10.12 -33.17
N PHE A 2 -5.56 11.13 -32.94
CA PHE A 2 -6.23 11.31 -31.65
C PHE A 2 -7.64 10.73 -31.78
N GLU A 3 -8.05 9.93 -30.80
CA GLU A 3 -9.39 9.37 -30.73
C GLU A 3 -10.25 10.25 -29.81
N THR A 4 -11.53 10.41 -30.13
CA THR A 4 -12.47 11.14 -29.27
C THR A 4 -12.96 10.20 -28.19
N VAL A 5 -12.65 10.53 -26.94
CA VAL A 5 -13.06 9.77 -25.77
C VAL A 5 -14.26 10.45 -25.13
N GLY A 6 -15.33 9.70 -24.89
CA GLY A 6 -16.48 10.20 -24.13
C GLY A 6 -16.13 10.19 -22.64
N LEU A 7 -16.37 11.30 -21.93
CA LEU A 7 -16.08 11.42 -20.50
C LEU A 7 -17.37 11.56 -19.71
N LEU A 8 -17.51 10.78 -18.64
CA LEU A 8 -18.58 10.91 -17.66
C LEU A 8 -17.99 11.56 -16.41
N ILE A 9 -18.57 12.68 -16.00
CA ILE A 9 -18.11 13.42 -14.82
C ILE A 9 -19.19 13.30 -13.75
N GLY A 10 -18.82 12.73 -12.61
CA GLY A 10 -19.70 12.47 -11.49
C GLY A 10 -19.12 12.94 -10.16
N LEU A 11 -19.92 12.79 -9.10
CA LEU A 11 -19.51 13.03 -7.71
C LEU A 11 -19.63 11.70 -6.95
N GLN A 12 -18.51 11.16 -6.45
CA GLN A 12 -18.49 10.00 -5.57
C GLN A 12 -17.83 10.40 -4.24
N ASP A 13 -18.50 10.14 -3.12
CA ASP A 13 -18.00 10.48 -1.77
C ASP A 13 -17.56 11.96 -1.63
N GLY A 14 -18.27 12.87 -2.31
CA GLY A 14 -17.96 14.31 -2.33
C GLY A 14 -16.74 14.70 -3.18
N ARG A 15 -16.19 13.77 -3.97
CA ARG A 15 -15.06 14.01 -4.88
C ARG A 15 -15.52 13.97 -6.33
N VAL A 16 -15.00 14.88 -7.14
CA VAL A 16 -15.24 14.85 -8.59
C VAL A 16 -14.48 13.66 -9.15
N VAL A 17 -15.20 12.81 -9.88
CA VAL A 17 -14.67 11.62 -10.53
C VAL A 17 -14.91 11.75 -12.02
N ILE A 18 -13.87 11.49 -12.80
CA ILE A 18 -13.93 11.45 -14.26
C ILE A 18 -13.76 9.99 -14.66
N GLU A 19 -14.70 9.47 -15.42
CA GLU A 19 -14.72 8.09 -15.89
C GLU A 19 -14.80 8.08 -17.41
N ASP A 20 -14.12 7.13 -18.04
CA ASP A 20 -14.29 6.85 -19.45
C ASP A 20 -15.71 6.32 -19.70
N ALA A 21 -16.46 6.97 -20.58
CA ALA A 21 -17.86 6.65 -20.80
C ALA A 21 -18.09 5.32 -21.54
N GLN A 22 -17.04 4.73 -22.14
CA GLN A 22 -17.16 3.49 -22.91
C GLN A 22 -16.85 2.26 -22.05
N THR A 23 -15.81 2.36 -21.21
CA THR A 23 -15.28 1.28 -20.39
C THR A 23 -15.68 1.39 -18.93
N GLY A 24 -16.06 2.59 -18.47
CA GLY A 24 -16.33 2.88 -17.07
C GLY A 24 -15.06 3.01 -16.22
N GLU A 25 -13.87 3.12 -16.83
CA GLU A 25 -12.62 3.23 -16.08
C GLU A 25 -12.45 4.64 -15.49
N GLN A 26 -12.13 4.72 -14.20
CA GLN A 26 -11.83 6.00 -13.55
C GLN A 26 -10.50 6.57 -14.09
N LEU A 27 -10.61 7.71 -14.76
CA LEU A 27 -9.48 8.47 -15.27
C LEU A 27 -8.89 9.30 -14.13
N LEU A 28 -7.83 8.77 -13.54
CA LEU A 28 -7.03 9.51 -12.58
C LEU A 28 -6.18 10.54 -13.31
N THR A 29 -6.18 11.76 -12.80
CA THR A 29 -5.21 12.76 -13.25
C THR A 29 -3.79 12.35 -12.81
N SER A 30 -2.76 12.85 -13.50
CA SER A 30 -1.36 12.60 -13.14
C SER A 30 -1.08 12.97 -11.67
N GLN A 31 -1.69 14.06 -11.19
CA GLN A 31 -1.56 14.51 -9.80
C GLN A 31 -2.18 13.53 -8.80
N GLU A 32 -3.35 12.96 -9.10
CA GLU A 32 -3.97 11.96 -8.22
C GLU A 32 -3.16 10.66 -8.18
N LEU A 33 -2.57 10.27 -9.31
CA LEU A 33 -1.68 9.11 -9.37
C LEU A 33 -0.43 9.35 -8.51
N GLU A 34 0.22 10.51 -8.63
CA GLU A 34 1.37 10.90 -7.80
C GLU A 34 1.03 10.90 -6.30
N GLN A 35 -0.14 11.43 -5.92
CA GLN A 35 -0.59 11.40 -4.53
C GLN A 35 -0.83 9.97 -4.01
N ARG A 36 -1.38 9.08 -4.83
CA ARG A 36 -1.57 7.67 -4.46
C ARG A 36 -0.23 6.94 -4.31
N VAL A 37 0.70 7.17 -5.24
CA VAL A 37 2.06 6.60 -5.16
C VAL A 37 2.77 7.07 -3.90
N SER A 38 2.77 8.37 -3.62
CA SER A 38 3.41 8.92 -2.42
C SER A 38 2.80 8.36 -1.12
N GLN A 39 1.47 8.21 -1.06
CA GLN A 39 0.83 7.53 0.07
C GLN A 39 1.20 6.06 0.19
N ALA A 40 1.29 5.33 -0.93
CA ALA A 40 1.70 3.94 -0.94
C ALA A 40 3.15 3.79 -0.44
N GLU A 41 4.07 4.62 -0.92
CA GLU A 41 5.48 4.63 -0.48
C GLU A 41 5.61 4.91 1.02
N GLN A 42 4.85 5.86 1.55
CA GLN A 42 4.84 6.15 2.99
C GLN A 42 4.33 4.95 3.80
N GLN A 43 3.28 4.26 3.33
CA GLN A 43 2.75 3.07 4.00
C GLN A 43 3.75 1.91 3.98
N VAL A 44 4.43 1.69 2.85
CA VAL A 44 5.48 0.67 2.71
C VAL A 44 6.62 0.96 3.68
N SER A 45 7.11 2.20 3.72
CA SER A 45 8.19 2.57 4.64
C SER A 45 7.82 2.34 6.11
N GLN A 46 6.59 2.65 6.50
CA GLN A 46 6.10 2.36 7.86
C GLN A 46 5.94 0.86 8.13
N ALA A 47 5.55 0.07 7.13
CA ALA A 47 5.44 -1.37 7.25
C ALA A 47 6.83 -2.02 7.41
N GLU A 48 7.82 -1.58 6.63
CA GLU A 48 9.21 -2.04 6.75
C GLU A 48 9.80 -1.72 8.13
N GLN A 49 9.57 -0.50 8.64
CA GLN A 49 10.04 -0.14 9.99
C GLN A 49 9.40 -1.01 11.08
N ARG A 50 8.13 -1.40 10.91
CA ARG A 50 7.45 -2.32 11.84
C ARG A 50 7.97 -3.74 11.72
N ALA A 51 8.21 -4.22 10.50
CA ALA A 51 8.78 -5.54 10.24
C ALA A 51 10.18 -5.66 10.88
N SER A 52 11.06 -4.70 10.64
CA SER A 52 12.41 -4.69 11.23
C SER A 52 12.39 -4.71 12.76
N GLN A 53 11.49 -3.96 13.39
CA GLN A 53 11.31 -4.01 14.84
C GLN A 53 10.78 -5.36 15.33
N ALA A 54 9.85 -5.97 14.60
CA ALA A 54 9.32 -7.28 14.93
C ALA A 54 10.41 -8.37 14.83
N GLU A 55 11.22 -8.33 13.76
CA GLU A 55 12.35 -9.23 13.55
C GLU A 55 13.38 -9.11 14.69
N GLN A 56 13.74 -7.89 15.09
CA GLN A 56 14.65 -7.68 16.21
C GLN A 56 14.10 -8.24 17.54
N ARG A 57 12.80 -8.09 17.78
CA ARG A 57 12.15 -8.66 18.98
C ARG A 57 12.12 -10.19 18.92
N ALA A 58 11.79 -10.75 17.76
CA ALA A 58 11.79 -12.20 17.54
C ALA A 58 13.19 -12.79 17.73
N ALA A 59 14.24 -12.14 17.21
CA ALA A 59 15.62 -12.58 17.40
C ALA A 59 16.02 -12.59 18.88
N LYS A 60 15.69 -11.53 19.63
CA LYS A 60 15.93 -11.47 21.09
C LYS A 60 15.17 -12.56 21.84
N LEU A 61 13.91 -12.78 21.50
CA LEU A 61 13.09 -13.82 22.12
C LEU A 61 13.66 -15.21 21.84
N ALA A 62 14.08 -15.48 20.60
CA ALA A 62 14.72 -16.73 20.22
C ALA A 62 16.01 -16.97 21.02
N GLU A 63 16.83 -15.95 21.25
CA GLU A 63 18.03 -16.05 22.08
C GLU A 63 17.72 -16.33 23.56
N VAL A 64 16.67 -15.71 24.11
CA VAL A 64 16.19 -15.97 25.47
C VAL A 64 15.67 -17.41 25.60
N LEU A 65 14.91 -17.90 24.63
CA LEU A 65 14.40 -19.27 24.61
C LEU A 65 15.54 -20.29 24.56
N ARG A 66 16.53 -20.08 23.69
CA ARG A 66 17.73 -20.93 23.62
C ARG A 66 18.50 -20.94 24.94
N SER A 67 18.62 -19.78 25.60
CA SER A 67 19.27 -19.67 26.91
C SER A 67 18.52 -20.43 28.01
N GLN A 68 17.21 -20.67 27.84
CA GLN A 68 16.39 -21.50 28.72
C GLN A 68 16.36 -22.98 28.32
N GLY A 69 17.13 -23.37 27.30
CA GLY A 69 17.16 -24.74 26.78
C GLY A 69 15.97 -25.11 25.88
N ILE A 70 15.19 -24.12 25.44
CA ILE A 70 14.07 -24.30 24.51
C ILE A 70 14.57 -23.94 23.11
N ASN A 71 14.45 -24.86 22.15
CA ASN A 71 14.79 -24.57 20.75
C ASN A 71 13.61 -23.82 20.08
N PRO A 72 13.75 -22.53 19.73
CA PRO A 72 12.70 -21.74 19.09
C PRO A 72 12.40 -22.17 17.64
N ASP A 73 13.26 -23.00 17.04
CA ASP A 73 13.11 -23.54 15.67
C ASP A 73 12.25 -24.82 15.64
N GLU A 74 11.99 -25.41 16.81
CA GLU A 74 11.24 -26.67 16.96
C GLU A 74 9.83 -26.47 17.53
N ILE A 75 9.36 -25.21 17.61
CA ILE A 75 8.04 -24.82 18.14
C ILE A 75 7.09 -24.38 17.03
#